data_AF-A0A8I0S728-F1
#
_entry.id   AF-A0A8I0S728-F1
#
_cell.length_a   1.000
_cell.length_b   1.000
_cell.length_c   1.000
_cell.angle_alpha   90.00
_cell.angle_beta   90.00
_cell.angle_gamma   90.00
#
_symmetry.space_group_name_H-M   'P 1'
#
loop_
_entity.id
_entity.type
_entity.pdbx_description
1 polymer ?
#
loop_
_entity_poly.entity_id
_entity_poly.type
_entity_poly.pdbx_seq_one_letter_code
_entity_poly.pdbx_strand_id
1 'polypeptide(L)'
;MEQTERRNRHAFAKQVDEALLNGRASLFLVEEGLFVLEPSLDNDEMQVWVLFAWSVRKGALKRQLPRVEHLAKRIQAKKLLLNTAVKSLRVSLIDSGFCCIETGDVETWCKEI
;
A
#
# COMPACT_ATOMS: atom_id res chain seq x y z
N MET A 1 -15.96 -2.12 13.05
CA MET A 1 -14.83 -2.95 12.59
C MET A 1 -15.27 -4.07 11.65
N GLU A 2 -16.35 -4.80 11.96
CA GLU A 2 -16.82 -5.95 11.17
C GLU A 2 -17.16 -5.68 9.69
N GLN A 3 -17.50 -4.44 9.31
CA GLN A 3 -17.84 -4.13 7.91
C GLN A 3 -16.63 -4.10 6.96
N THR A 4 -15.42 -3.80 7.47
CA THR A 4 -14.22 -3.74 6.62
C THR A 4 -13.73 -5.15 6.27
N GLU A 5 -13.81 -6.07 7.23
CA GLU A 5 -13.49 -7.50 7.03
C GLU A 5 -14.47 -8.20 6.09
N ARG A 6 -15.77 -7.87 6.13
CA ARG A 6 -16.75 -8.49 5.23
C ARG A 6 -16.64 -8.06 3.76
N ARG A 7 -15.99 -6.92 3.47
CA ARG A 7 -15.80 -6.41 2.09
C ARG A 7 -14.49 -6.88 1.47
N ASN A 8 -13.44 -7.06 2.25
CA ASN A 8 -12.19 -7.63 1.78
C ASN A 8 -12.25 -9.14 1.98
N ARG A 9 -12.43 -9.91 0.88
CA ARG A 9 -12.40 -11.37 0.87
C ARG A 9 -11.37 -11.88 1.89
N HIS A 10 -11.80 -12.72 2.85
CA HIS A 10 -11.05 -13.14 4.05
C HIS A 10 -9.55 -13.41 3.85
N ALA A 11 -9.14 -13.88 2.67
CA ALA A 11 -7.73 -14.07 2.30
C ALA A 11 -6.88 -12.79 2.41
N PHE A 12 -7.40 -11.63 2.02
CA PHE A 12 -6.64 -10.37 2.05
C PHE A 12 -6.43 -9.86 3.48
N ALA A 13 -7.47 -9.89 4.31
CA ALA A 13 -7.34 -9.57 5.74
C ALA A 13 -6.35 -10.51 6.43
N LYS A 14 -6.44 -11.82 6.14
CA LYS A 14 -5.51 -12.83 6.67
C LYS A 14 -4.05 -12.56 6.27
N GLN A 15 -3.81 -12.13 5.03
CA GLN A 15 -2.45 -11.78 4.57
C GLN A 15 -1.86 -10.59 5.33
N VAL A 16 -2.65 -9.54 5.58
CA VAL A 16 -2.20 -8.37 6.34
C VAL A 16 -1.91 -8.76 7.80
N ASP A 17 -2.81 -9.51 8.43
CA ASP A 17 -2.64 -9.98 9.80
C ASP A 17 -1.41 -10.87 9.95
N GLU A 18 -1.22 -11.84 9.05
CA GLU A 18 -0.05 -12.71 9.04
C GLU A 18 1.24 -11.93 8.80
N ALA A 19 1.24 -10.91 7.94
CA ALA A 19 2.43 -10.08 7.70
C ALA A 19 2.79 -9.26 8.94
N LEU A 20 1.80 -8.73 9.66
CA LEU A 20 1.99 -8.01 10.92
C LEU A 20 2.45 -8.94 12.05
N LEU A 21 1.80 -10.09 12.24
CA LEU A 21 2.12 -11.05 13.31
C LEU A 21 3.51 -11.65 13.14
N ASN A 22 3.95 -11.90 11.90
CA ASN A 22 5.27 -12.45 11.61
C ASN A 22 6.36 -11.37 11.50
N GLY A 23 6.05 -10.10 11.79
CA GLY A 23 7.02 -9.00 11.76
C GLY A 23 7.54 -8.64 10.36
N ARG A 24 6.90 -9.13 9.29
CA ARG A 24 7.25 -8.79 7.91
C ARG A 24 6.74 -7.41 7.50
N ALA A 25 5.63 -6.98 8.10
CA ALA A 25 5.03 -5.68 7.85
C ALA A 25 4.98 -4.83 9.13
N SER A 26 4.83 -3.52 8.94
CA SER A 26 4.67 -2.55 10.02
C SER A 26 3.40 -1.72 9.83
N LEU A 27 2.62 -1.56 10.91
CA LEU A 27 1.45 -0.69 10.97
C LEU A 27 1.86 0.73 11.36
N PHE A 28 1.42 1.71 10.58
CA PHE A 28 1.62 3.13 10.86
C PHE A 28 0.28 3.81 11.11
N LEU A 29 0.18 4.47 12.26
CA LEU A 29 -0.97 5.32 12.61
C LEU A 29 -0.69 6.76 12.20
N VAL A 30 -1.69 7.38 11.56
CA VAL A 30 -1.69 8.80 11.21
C VAL A 30 -2.99 9.44 11.69
N GLU A 31 -2.99 10.75 11.86
CA GLU A 31 -4.10 11.51 12.46
C GLU A 31 -5.47 11.20 11.83
N GLU A 32 -5.49 10.84 10.54
CA GLU A 32 -6.72 10.62 9.77
C GLU A 32 -6.81 9.20 9.18
N GLY A 33 -6.07 8.22 9.71
CA GLY A 33 -6.08 6.88 9.16
C GLY A 33 -4.90 6.02 9.55
N LEU A 34 -4.65 5.00 8.75
CA LEU A 34 -3.53 4.09 8.94
C LEU A 34 -3.12 3.44 7.63
N PHE A 35 -1.89 2.96 7.58
CA PHE A 35 -1.38 2.15 6.48
C PHE A 35 -0.42 1.08 6.99
N VAL A 36 -0.31 -0.01 6.24
CA VAL A 36 0.58 -1.13 6.51
C VAL A 36 1.60 -1.21 5.38
N LEU A 37 2.87 -1.18 5.74
CA LEU A 37 3.98 -1.28 4.79
C LEU A 37 4.75 -2.58 5.02
N GLU A 38 5.07 -3.28 3.94
CA GLU A 38 5.95 -4.45 3.94
C GLU A 38 7.19 -4.18 3.07
N PRO A 39 8.40 -4.11 3.63
CA PRO A 39 9.62 -4.16 2.84
C PRO A 39 9.79 -5.54 2.20
N SER A 40 10.27 -5.58 0.97
CA SER A 40 10.67 -6.80 0.28
C SER A 40 11.90 -6.55 -0.58
N LEU A 41 12.67 -7.61 -0.82
CA LEU A 41 13.77 -7.60 -1.78
C LEU A 41 13.30 -8.32 -3.05
N ASP A 42 13.47 -7.67 -4.19
CA ASP A 42 13.31 -8.28 -5.51
C ASP A 42 14.59 -8.06 -6.32
N ASN A 43 15.27 -9.14 -6.72
CA ASN A 43 16.57 -9.08 -7.42
C ASN A 43 17.59 -8.14 -6.74
N ASP A 44 17.75 -8.27 -5.42
CA ASP A 44 18.59 -7.41 -4.55
C ASP A 44 18.18 -5.93 -4.48
N GLU A 45 17.05 -5.56 -5.09
CA GLU A 45 16.49 -4.22 -5.00
C GLU A 45 15.44 -4.14 -3.89
N MET A 46 15.65 -3.23 -2.93
CA MET A 46 14.68 -2.99 -1.87
C MET A 46 13.45 -2.28 -2.44
N GLN A 47 12.27 -2.78 -2.11
CA GLN A 47 10.98 -2.19 -2.48
C GLN A 47 10.01 -2.26 -1.30
N VAL A 48 9.00 -1.39 -1.28
CA VAL A 48 7.99 -1.35 -0.22
C VAL A 48 6.61 -1.56 -0.80
N TRP A 49 5.91 -2.56 -0.26
CA TRP A 49 4.51 -2.81 -0.55
C TRP A 49 3.60 -2.04 0.41
N VAL A 50 2.62 -1.32 -0.12
CA VAL A 50 1.48 -0.81 0.64
C VAL A 50 0.44 -1.92 0.68
N LEU A 51 0.50 -2.76 1.72
CA LEU A 51 -0.42 -3.88 1.88
C LEU A 51 -1.84 -3.42 2.21
N PHE A 52 -1.96 -2.33 2.96
CA PHE A 52 -3.25 -1.79 3.36
C PHE A 52 -3.14 -0.28 3.57
N ALA A 53 -4.19 0.44 3.21
CA ALA A 53 -4.34 1.85 3.54
C ALA A 53 -5.81 2.19 3.77
N TRP A 54 -6.08 2.96 4.82
CA TRP A 54 -7.41 3.45 5.12
C TRP A 54 -7.34 4.88 5.67
N SER A 55 -8.34 5.69 5.33
CA SER A 55 -8.48 7.04 5.87
C SER A 55 -9.93 7.47 6.00
N VAL A 56 -10.20 8.29 7.01
CA VAL A 56 -11.50 8.95 7.21
C VAL A 56 -11.77 10.09 6.22
N ARG A 57 -10.73 10.66 5.59
CA ARG A 57 -10.86 11.82 4.71
C ARG A 57 -10.44 11.50 3.28
N LYS A 58 -11.18 12.05 2.31
CA LYS A 58 -10.83 11.97 0.88
C LYS A 58 -9.45 12.59 0.63
N GLY A 59 -8.77 12.15 -0.44
CA GLY A 59 -7.45 12.67 -0.82
C GLY A 59 -6.30 12.21 0.09
N ALA A 60 -6.51 11.18 0.91
CA ALA A 60 -5.48 10.65 1.80
C ALA A 60 -4.22 10.20 1.06
N LEU A 61 -4.36 9.64 -0.16
CA LEU A 61 -3.22 9.26 -1.00
C LEU A 61 -2.26 10.45 -1.17
N LYS A 62 -2.75 11.59 -1.68
CA LYS A 62 -1.92 12.79 -1.91
C LYS A 62 -1.27 13.32 -0.62
N ARG A 63 -1.96 13.23 0.53
CA ARG A 63 -1.44 13.72 1.82
C ARG A 63 -0.42 12.78 2.46
N GLN A 64 -0.66 11.48 2.41
CA GLN A 64 0.13 10.49 3.14
C GLN A 64 1.27 9.90 2.31
N LEU A 65 1.17 9.94 0.97
CA LEU A 65 2.19 9.40 0.08
C LEU A 65 3.59 9.99 0.32
N PRO A 66 3.80 11.30 0.53
CA PRO A 66 5.13 11.83 0.85
C PRO A 66 5.75 11.22 2.11
N ARG A 67 4.91 10.86 3.10
CA ARG A 67 5.35 10.20 4.32
C ARG A 67 5.72 8.74 4.08
N VAL A 68 4.94 8.03 3.25
CA VAL A 68 5.27 6.66 2.83
C VAL A 68 6.57 6.63 2.04
N GLU A 69 6.76 7.55 1.10
CA GLU A 69 8.00 7.70 0.32
C GLU A 69 9.20 7.99 1.23
N HIS A 70 9.04 8.89 2.21
CA HIS A 70 10.09 9.18 3.18
C HIS A 70 10.49 7.93 3.97
N LEU A 71 9.52 7.14 4.45
CA LEU A 71 9.78 5.89 5.17
C LEU A 71 10.49 4.86 4.27
N ALA A 72 10.06 4.72 3.02
CA ALA A 72 10.67 3.80 2.05
C ALA A 72 12.11 4.20 1.70
N LYS A 73 12.37 5.50 1.48
CA LYS A 73 13.73 6.01 1.23
C LYS A 73 14.69 5.78 2.38
N ARG A 74 14.20 5.81 3.64
CA ARG A 74 15.03 5.53 4.83
C ARG A 74 15.59 4.12 4.85
N ILE A 75 14.92 3.16 4.20
CA ILE A 75 15.41 1.79 4.05
C ILE A 75 16.02 1.54 2.66
N GLN A 76 16.32 2.61 1.91
CA GLN A 76 16.90 2.58 0.57
C GLN A 76 16.02 1.89 -0.48
N ALA A 77 14.71 1.85 -0.26
CA ALA A 77 13.78 1.31 -1.25
C ALA A 77 13.78 2.17 -2.53
N LYS A 78 13.70 1.50 -3.68
CA LYS A 78 13.63 2.12 -5.01
C LYS A 78 12.21 2.25 -5.52
N LYS A 79 11.32 1.40 -5.04
CA LYS A 79 9.95 1.28 -5.53
C LYS A 79 8.93 1.23 -4.40
N LEU A 80 7.77 1.80 -4.68
CA LEU A 80 6.53 1.57 -3.96
C LEU A 80 5.61 0.71 -4.82
N LEU A 81 5.04 -0.34 -4.23
CA LEU A 81 4.06 -1.21 -4.90
C LEU A 81 2.76 -1.26 -4.13
N LEU A 82 1.66 -1.43 -4.84
CA LEU A 82 0.36 -1.72 -4.23
C LEU A 82 -0.53 -2.52 -5.18
N ASN A 83 -1.45 -3.27 -4.58
CA ASN A 83 -2.48 -4.01 -5.29
C ASN A 83 -3.85 -3.42 -4.98
N THR A 84 -4.69 -3.23 -6.00
CA THR A 84 -6.05 -2.73 -5.78
C THR A 84 -7.06 -3.22 -6.82
N ALA A 85 -8.24 -3.61 -6.33
CA ALA A 85 -9.42 -3.84 -7.17
C ALA A 85 -10.26 -2.56 -7.38
N VAL A 86 -9.92 -1.47 -6.68
CA VAL A 86 -10.70 -0.22 -6.66
C VAL A 86 -10.35 0.63 -7.87
N LYS A 87 -11.08 0.43 -8.97
CA LYS A 87 -10.84 1.13 -10.25
C LYS A 87 -10.95 2.66 -10.17
N SER A 88 -11.68 3.21 -9.19
CA SER A 88 -11.77 4.66 -9.00
C SER A 88 -10.48 5.29 -8.47
N LEU A 89 -9.51 4.51 -7.96
CA LEU A 89 -8.21 5.02 -7.52
C LEU A 89 -7.24 5.30 -8.67
N ARG A 90 -7.49 4.76 -9.87
CA ARG A 90 -6.54 4.83 -11.01
C ARG A 90 -6.09 6.25 -11.31
N VAL A 91 -7.02 7.20 -11.41
CA VAL A 91 -6.71 8.61 -11.70
C VAL A 91 -5.79 9.18 -10.64
N SER A 92 -6.11 8.97 -9.35
CA SER A 92 -5.28 9.46 -8.25
C SER A 92 -3.90 8.80 -8.18
N LEU A 93 -3.78 7.53 -8.59
CA LEU A 93 -2.52 6.81 -8.66
C LEU A 93 -1.63 7.37 -9.78
N ILE A 94 -2.20 7.56 -10.98
CA ILE A 94 -1.51 8.18 -12.12
C ILE A 94 -1.04 9.60 -11.77
N ASP A 95 -1.93 10.43 -11.21
CA ASP A 95 -1.60 11.79 -10.77
C ASP A 95 -0.50 11.82 -9.70
N SER A 96 -0.34 10.72 -8.96
CA SER A 96 0.67 10.56 -7.93
C SER A 96 1.97 9.93 -8.46
N GLY A 97 2.06 9.64 -9.76
CA GLY A 97 3.25 9.09 -10.41
C GLY A 97 3.37 7.57 -10.38
N PHE A 98 2.28 6.85 -10.09
CA PHE A 98 2.25 5.39 -10.24
C PHE A 98 1.93 4.98 -11.67
N CYS A 99 2.55 3.88 -12.10
CA CYS A 99 2.26 3.17 -13.34
C CYS A 99 1.60 1.83 -13.02
N CYS A 100 0.57 1.46 -13.77
CA CYS A 100 -0.01 0.12 -13.71
C CYS A 100 0.92 -0.85 -14.44
N ILE A 101 1.42 -1.87 -13.74
CA ILE A 101 2.36 -2.87 -14.29
C ILE A 101 1.69 -4.23 -14.54
N GLU A 102 0.54 -4.48 -13.93
CA GLU A 102 -0.25 -5.69 -14.15
C GLU A 102 -1.75 -5.36 -14.09
N THR A 103 -2.50 -5.88 -15.06
CA THR A 103 -3.95 -5.63 -15.19
C THR A 103 -4.75 -6.90 -14.96
N GLY A 104 -5.94 -6.75 -14.35
CA GLY A 104 -6.85 -7.85 -14.04
C GLY A 104 -7.99 -7.38 -13.13
N ASP A 105 -8.63 -8.32 -12.44
CA ASP A 105 -9.62 -8.00 -11.39
C ASP A 105 -8.97 -7.16 -10.27
N VAL A 106 -7.73 -7.51 -9.93
CA VAL A 106 -6.83 -6.74 -9.08
C VAL A 106 -5.69 -6.22 -9.97
N GLU A 107 -5.38 -4.93 -9.86
CA GLU A 107 -4.26 -4.31 -10.56
C GLU A 107 -3.07 -4.13 -9.64
N THR A 108 -1.87 -4.35 -10.19
CA THR A 108 -0.59 -4.06 -9.53
C THR A 108 -0.06 -2.72 -10.04
N TRP A 109 0.23 -1.82 -9.12
CA TRP A 109 0.72 -0.47 -9.40
C TRP A 109 2.10 -0.28 -8.79
N CYS A 110 2.99 0.37 -9.54
CA CYS A 110 4.38 0.64 -9.14
C CYS A 110 4.70 2.13 -9.28
N LYS A 111 5.48 2.67 -8.34
CA LYS A 111 6.09 4.00 -8.43
C LYS A 111 7.56 3.93 -8.04
N GLU A 112 8.43 4.45 -8.90
CA GLU A 112 9.85 4.67 -8.61
C GLU A 112 10.02 5.86 -7.64
N ILE A 113 10.93 5.77 -6.67
CA ILE A 113 11.13 6.76 -5.60
C ILE A 113 12.59 7.14 -5.33
#